data_AF-A0A7V1LLE4-F1
#
_entry.id   AF-A0A7V1LLE4-F1
#
_cell.length_a   1.000
_cell.length_b   1.000
_cell.length_c   1.000
_cell.angle_alpha   90.00
_cell.angle_beta   90.00
_cell.angle_gamma   90.00
#
_symmetry.space_group_name_H-M   'P 1'
#
loop_
_entity.id
_entity.type
_entity.pdbx_description
1 polymer ?
#
loop_
_entity_poly.entity_id
_entity_poly.type
_entity_poly.pdbx_seq_one_letter_code
_entity_poly.pdbx_strand_id
1 'polypeptide(L)'
;YALMRAFDDLYRKSNVDFLLLDMPPTALSLSFLALPRLSLLWLEQLHALRTEIQQKQKMISRLRLGRREVERDRVMENINRQTERWRERDAVFSNNAQTRYLLIENPEALSALENGRIEIRLKELGFSGIDRVVNKTGNGKSGFPLVAGLYGINKMRAYIDRHKPVFDALIR
;
A
#
# COMPACT_ATOMS: atom_id res chain seq x y z
N TYR A 1 -9.09 -6.83 -0.88
CA TYR A 1 -8.45 -7.68 -1.91
C TYR A 1 -8.45 -7.01 -3.29
N ALA A 2 -9.57 -6.47 -3.77
CA ALA A 2 -9.65 -5.82 -5.09
C ALA A 2 -8.66 -4.64 -5.26
N LEU A 3 -8.57 -3.75 -4.27
CA LEU A 3 -7.65 -2.59 -4.32
C LEU A 3 -6.17 -3.01 -4.43
N MET A 4 -5.74 -4.04 -3.69
CA MET A 4 -4.36 -4.53 -3.75
C MET A 4 -4.05 -5.18 -5.11
N ARG A 5 -5.02 -5.89 -5.69
CA ARG A 5 -4.86 -6.44 -7.04
C ARG A 5 -4.76 -5.35 -8.10
N ALA A 6 -5.59 -4.31 -7.99
CA ALA A 6 -5.50 -3.14 -8.87
C ALA A 6 -4.15 -2.43 -8.73
N PHE A 7 -3.65 -2.27 -7.50
CA PHE A 7 -2.31 -1.76 -7.24
C PHE A 7 -1.23 -2.62 -7.93
N ASP A 8 -1.26 -3.94 -7.75
CA ASP A 8 -0.28 -4.83 -8.39
C ASP A 8 -0.29 -4.73 -9.92
N ASP A 9 -1.49 -4.66 -10.51
CA ASP A 9 -1.66 -4.51 -11.95
C ASP A 9 -1.07 -3.19 -12.45
N LEU A 10 -1.35 -2.08 -11.75
CA LEU A 10 -0.80 -0.77 -12.09
C LEU A 10 0.72 -0.73 -11.89
N TYR A 11 1.22 -1.21 -10.75
CA TYR A 11 2.63 -1.18 -10.40
C TYR A 11 3.48 -2.02 -11.37
N ARG A 12 2.98 -3.17 -11.83
CA ARG A 12 3.73 -4.05 -12.75
C ARG A 12 3.62 -3.66 -14.23
N LYS A 13 2.51 -3.06 -14.65
CA LYS A 13 2.23 -2.77 -16.07
C LYS A 13 2.52 -1.33 -16.47
N SER A 14 2.69 -0.42 -15.51
CA SER A 14 2.95 0.97 -15.82
C SER A 14 4.42 1.18 -16.20
N ASN A 15 4.64 1.80 -17.36
CA ASN A 15 5.95 2.31 -17.77
C ASN A 15 5.95 3.83 -17.52
N VAL A 16 5.76 4.21 -16.27
CA VAL A 16 5.65 5.61 -15.83
C VAL A 16 6.75 5.89 -14.81
N ASP A 17 7.26 7.12 -14.80
CA ASP A 17 8.27 7.55 -13.84
C ASP A 17 7.68 7.67 -12.41
N PHE A 18 6.39 8.02 -12.31
CA PHE A 18 5.69 8.23 -11.04
C PHE A 18 4.27 7.66 -11.06
N LEU A 19 3.87 7.03 -9.95
CA LEU A 19 2.52 6.54 -9.70
C LEU A 19 1.90 7.30 -8.51
N LEU A 20 0.89 8.13 -8.78
CA LEU A 20 0.13 8.83 -7.74
C LEU A 20 -1.14 8.06 -7.41
N LEU A 21 -1.31 7.70 -6.14
CA LEU A 21 -2.48 6.97 -5.65
C LEU A 21 -3.36 7.90 -4.83
N ASP A 22 -4.56 8.22 -5.34
CA ASP A 22 -5.59 8.91 -4.58
C ASP A 22 -6.29 7.89 -3.67
N MET A 23 -5.91 7.92 -2.40
CA MET A 23 -6.29 6.92 -1.43
C MET A 23 -7.65 7.25 -0.80
N PRO A 24 -8.49 6.24 -0.51
CA PRO A 24 -9.80 6.45 0.11
C PRO A 24 -9.69 7.10 1.51
N PRO A 25 -10.81 7.43 2.17
CA PRO A 25 -10.79 8.03 3.51
C PRO A 25 -9.87 7.28 4.49
N THR A 26 -9.21 8.05 5.34
CA THR A 26 -8.16 7.69 6.30
C THR A 26 -8.13 6.23 6.75
N ALA A 27 -9.19 5.74 7.40
CA ALA A 27 -9.20 4.41 8.02
C ALA A 27 -9.06 3.27 6.99
N LEU A 28 -9.64 3.43 5.80
CA LEU A 28 -9.55 2.44 4.74
C LEU A 28 -8.15 2.41 4.14
N SER A 29 -7.50 3.58 4.04
CA SER A 29 -6.14 3.73 3.57
C SER A 29 -5.12 3.13 4.53
N LEU A 30 -5.24 3.40 5.83
CA LEU A 30 -4.42 2.75 6.85
C LEU A 30 -4.59 1.23 6.82
N SER A 31 -5.83 0.76 6.69
CA SER A 31 -6.12 -0.67 6.57
C SER A 31 -5.45 -1.28 5.35
N PHE A 32 -5.51 -0.61 4.19
CA PHE A 32 -4.85 -1.04 2.96
C PHE A 32 -3.32 -1.12 3.11
N LEU A 33 -2.70 -0.09 3.68
CA LEU A 33 -1.26 -0.03 3.90
C LEU A 33 -0.79 -1.09 4.91
N ALA A 34 -1.62 -1.41 5.91
CA ALA A 34 -1.31 -2.47 6.87
C ALA A 34 -1.43 -3.90 6.29
N LEU A 35 -2.11 -4.09 5.15
CA LEU A 35 -2.40 -5.42 4.61
C LEU A 35 -1.17 -6.32 4.41
N PRO A 36 -0.03 -5.84 3.84
CA PRO A 36 1.12 -6.71 3.64
C PRO A 36 1.66 -7.29 4.94
N ARG A 37 1.88 -6.45 5.96
CA ARG A 37 2.42 -6.88 7.26
C ARG A 37 1.47 -7.79 8.01
N LEU A 38 0.18 -7.45 8.05
CA LEU A 38 -0.84 -8.31 8.65
C LEU A 38 -0.90 -9.66 7.94
N SER A 39 -0.83 -9.68 6.60
CA SER A 39 -0.85 -10.92 5.82
C SER A 39 0.38 -11.79 6.08
N LEU A 40 1.56 -11.18 6.23
CA LEU A 40 2.79 -11.89 6.58
C LEU A 40 2.69 -12.54 7.96
N LEU A 41 2.20 -11.81 8.97
CA LEU A 41 1.99 -12.36 10.31
C LEU A 41 1.06 -13.59 10.28
N TRP A 42 -0.05 -13.51 9.55
CA TRP A 42 -0.96 -14.65 9.39
C TRP A 42 -0.31 -15.84 8.66
N LEU A 43 0.47 -15.57 7.62
CA LEU A 43 1.17 -16.61 6.87
C LEU A 43 2.24 -17.31 7.70
N GLU A 44 2.91 -16.61 8.61
CA GLU A 44 3.85 -17.21 9.57
C GLU A 44 3.13 -18.18 10.51
N GLN A 45 1.96 -17.80 11.04
CA GLN A 45 1.16 -18.69 11.89
C GLN A 45 0.66 -19.91 11.11
N LEU A 46 0.18 -19.72 9.87
CA LEU A 46 -0.24 -20.82 9.00
C LEU A 46 0.92 -21.76 8.64
N HIS A 47 2.10 -21.22 8.41
CA HIS A 47 3.31 -21.99 8.15
C HIS A 47 3.70 -22.84 9.37
N ALA A 48 3.68 -22.25 10.58
CA ALA A 48 3.96 -22.96 11.83
C ALA A 48 2.96 -24.10 12.05
N LEU A 49 1.66 -23.82 11.91
CA LEU A 49 0.60 -24.82 12.03
C LEU A 49 0.78 -25.96 11.01
N ARG A 50 1.07 -25.63 9.74
CA ARG A 50 1.27 -26.65 8.70
C ARG A 50 2.49 -27.52 8.99
N THR A 51 3.55 -26.93 9.52
CA THR A 51 4.77 -27.64 9.93
C THR A 51 4.46 -28.65 11.05
N GLU A 52 3.67 -28.25 12.06
CA GLU A 52 3.24 -29.14 13.15
C GLU A 52 2.40 -30.32 12.62
N ILE A 53 1.45 -30.05 11.72
CA ILE A 53 0.63 -31.09 11.08
C ILE A 53 1.52 -32.10 10.34
N GLN A 54 2.50 -31.63 9.56
CA GLN A 54 3.42 -32.50 8.84
C GLN A 54 4.26 -33.37 9.79
N GLN A 55 4.74 -32.81 10.91
CA GLN A 55 5.50 -33.56 11.92
C GLN A 55 4.65 -34.68 12.52
N LYS A 56 3.38 -34.39 12.88
CA LYS A 56 2.42 -35.38 13.38
C LYS A 56 2.14 -36.48 12.35
N GLN A 57 1.96 -36.13 11.08
CA GLN A 57 1.76 -37.11 10.01
C GLN A 57 3.00 -37.99 9.76
N LYS A 58 4.22 -37.42 9.81
CA LYS A 58 5.48 -38.18 9.73
C LYS A 58 5.60 -39.17 10.89
N MET A 59 5.17 -38.80 12.10
CA MET A 59 5.14 -39.72 13.24
C MET A 59 4.16 -40.88 13.02
N ILE A 60 2.92 -40.58 12.60
CA ILE A 60 1.90 -41.61 12.34
C ILE A 60 2.32 -42.55 11.20
N SER A 61 2.91 -42.04 10.12
CA SER A 61 3.38 -42.85 9.00
C SER A 61 4.57 -43.73 9.34
N ARG A 62 5.46 -43.32 10.26
CA ARG A 62 6.52 -44.19 10.79
C ARG A 62 5.95 -45.36 11.62
N LEU A 63 4.88 -45.10 12.38
CA LEU A 63 4.19 -46.13 13.18
C LEU A 63 3.40 -47.12 12.31
N ARG A 64 2.80 -46.63 11.22
CA ARG A 64 2.09 -47.45 10.23
C ARG A 64 3.06 -47.84 9.12
N LEU A 65 3.82 -48.93 9.29
CA LEU A 65 4.68 -49.54 8.26
C LEU A 65 3.90 -49.76 6.95
N GLY A 66 3.90 -48.78 6.05
CA GLY A 66 3.12 -48.83 4.81
C GLY A 66 3.27 -47.53 4.04
N ARG A 67 4.06 -47.60 2.97
CA ARG A 67 4.39 -46.49 2.04
C ARG A 67 3.17 -45.60 1.79
N ARG A 68 3.21 -44.38 2.32
CA ARG A 68 2.58 -43.24 1.65
C ARG A 68 3.70 -42.37 1.12
N GLU A 69 3.82 -42.38 -0.20
CA GLU A 69 4.59 -41.43 -0.97
C GLU A 69 4.33 -40.03 -0.41
N VAL A 70 5.40 -39.29 -0.15
CA VAL A 70 5.33 -37.93 0.38
C VAL A 70 4.62 -37.09 -0.68
N GLU A 71 3.31 -36.97 -0.55
CA GLU A 71 2.49 -36.08 -1.37
C GLU A 71 3.14 -34.69 -1.27
N ARG A 72 3.59 -34.16 -2.41
CA ARG A 72 4.15 -32.80 -2.46
C ARG A 72 3.14 -31.88 -1.82
N ASP A 73 3.55 -31.23 -0.74
CA ASP A 73 2.65 -30.43 0.05
C ASP A 73 2.32 -29.12 -0.66
N ARG A 74 1.35 -29.19 -1.57
CA ARG A 74 0.82 -28.05 -2.33
C ARG A 74 0.36 -26.91 -1.41
N VAL A 75 -0.03 -27.22 -0.17
CA VAL A 75 -0.44 -26.21 0.82
C VAL A 75 0.79 -25.43 1.29
N MET A 76 1.88 -26.12 1.65
CA MET A 76 3.12 -25.46 2.06
C MET A 76 3.73 -24.63 0.91
N GLU A 77 3.74 -25.17 -0.30
CA GLU A 77 4.18 -24.44 -1.50
C GLU A 77 3.34 -23.17 -1.73
N ASN A 78 2.02 -23.25 -1.53
CA ASN A 78 1.14 -22.08 -1.63
C ASN A 78 1.40 -21.06 -0.53
N ILE A 79 1.59 -21.48 0.72
CA ILE A 79 1.93 -20.58 1.84
C ILE A 79 3.21 -19.82 1.49
N ASN A 80 4.28 -20.53 1.12
CA ASN A 80 5.57 -19.92 0.78
C ASN A 80 5.46 -18.94 -0.39
N ARG A 81 4.75 -19.30 -1.46
CA ARG A 81 4.50 -18.41 -2.60
C ARG A 81 3.74 -17.15 -2.19
N GLN A 82 2.75 -17.27 -1.31
CA GLN A 82 1.98 -16.13 -0.84
C GLN A 82 2.82 -15.25 0.09
N THR A 83 3.69 -15.84 0.92
CA THR A 83 4.64 -15.11 1.77
C THR A 83 5.55 -14.24 0.93
N GLU A 84 6.17 -14.80 -0.10
CA GLU A 84 7.08 -14.03 -0.98
C GLU A 84 6.34 -12.87 -1.64
N ARG A 85 5.16 -13.14 -2.18
CA ARG A 85 4.29 -12.12 -2.76
C ARG A 85 4.00 -10.96 -1.79
N TRP A 86 3.68 -11.24 -0.53
CA TRP A 86 3.40 -10.18 0.44
C TRP A 86 4.67 -9.45 0.90
N ARG A 87 5.82 -10.12 0.94
CA ARG A 87 7.12 -9.49 1.20
C ARG A 87 7.49 -8.47 0.11
N GLU A 88 7.30 -8.83 -1.16
CA GLU A 88 7.49 -7.90 -2.28
C GLU A 88 6.68 -6.61 -2.08
N ARG A 89 5.40 -6.74 -1.69
CA ARG A 89 4.52 -5.57 -1.49
C ARG A 89 4.92 -4.73 -0.29
N ASP A 90 5.26 -5.37 0.83
CA ASP A 90 5.72 -4.67 2.02
C ASP A 90 7.02 -3.91 1.76
N ALA A 91 7.93 -4.50 0.96
CA ALA A 91 9.17 -3.86 0.54
C ALA A 91 8.90 -2.59 -0.29
N VAL A 92 7.95 -2.63 -1.23
CA VAL A 92 7.58 -1.43 -2.01
C VAL A 92 7.05 -0.32 -1.10
N PHE A 93 6.10 -0.64 -0.21
CA PHE A 93 5.50 0.37 0.68
C PHE A 93 6.45 0.91 1.74
N SER A 94 7.45 0.12 2.14
CA SER A 94 8.42 0.52 3.17
C SER A 94 9.69 1.15 2.59
N ASN A 95 9.85 1.18 1.26
CA ASN A 95 11.03 1.77 0.61
C ASN A 95 10.86 3.28 0.39
N ASN A 96 11.44 4.09 1.27
CA ASN A 96 11.37 5.56 1.18
C ASN A 96 12.03 6.18 -0.06
N ALA A 97 12.88 5.42 -0.76
CA ALA A 97 13.46 5.89 -2.02
C ALA A 97 12.46 5.78 -3.19
N GLN A 98 11.44 4.92 -3.07
CA GLN A 98 10.45 4.66 -4.11
C GLN A 98 9.03 5.11 -3.73
N THR A 99 8.70 5.12 -2.44
CA THR A 99 7.37 5.42 -1.92
C THR A 99 7.44 6.60 -0.96
N ARG A 100 6.56 7.58 -1.16
CA ARG A 100 6.33 8.69 -0.23
C ARG A 100 4.84 8.81 0.10
N TYR A 101 4.57 9.19 1.33
CA TYR A 101 3.21 9.38 1.83
C TYR A 101 2.93 10.86 2.00
N LEU A 102 1.95 11.38 1.27
CA LEU A 102 1.54 12.78 1.37
C LEU A 102 0.26 12.87 2.19
N LEU A 103 0.38 13.47 3.38
CA LEU A 103 -0.74 13.67 4.28
C LEU A 103 -1.33 15.07 4.05
N ILE A 104 -2.51 15.12 3.44
CA ILE A 104 -3.17 16.38 3.10
C ILE A 104 -3.99 16.88 4.29
N GLU A 105 -3.60 18.03 4.84
CA GLU A 105 -4.23 18.73 5.96
C GLU A 105 -5.00 19.95 5.46
N ASN A 106 -6.15 20.28 6.03
CA ASN A 106 -6.71 21.62 5.90
C ASN A 106 -6.29 22.49 7.12
N PRO A 107 -6.40 23.82 7.07
CA PRO A 107 -5.87 24.70 8.11
C PRO A 107 -6.63 24.61 9.46
N GLU A 108 -7.80 23.96 9.50
CA GLU A 108 -8.58 23.83 10.73
C GLU A 108 -7.91 22.88 11.73
N ALA A 109 -7.95 23.24 13.02
CA ALA A 109 -7.31 22.48 14.10
C ALA A 109 -7.74 21.01 14.18
N LEU A 110 -9.00 20.70 13.84
CA LEU A 110 -9.50 19.33 13.82
C LEU A 110 -8.78 18.47 12.77
N SER A 111 -8.49 19.04 11.59
CA SER A 111 -7.76 18.34 10.52
C SER A 111 -6.34 18.01 10.95
N ALA A 112 -5.66 18.94 11.63
CA ALA A 112 -4.31 18.72 12.15
C ALA A 112 -4.26 17.61 13.22
N LEU A 113 -5.27 17.57 14.11
CA LEU A 113 -5.38 16.52 15.14
C LEU A 113 -5.67 15.15 14.54
N GLU A 114 -6.56 15.05 13.54
CA GLU A 114 -6.82 13.80 12.83
C GLU A 114 -5.55 13.31 12.14
N ASN A 115 -4.88 14.18 11.39
CA ASN A 115 -3.68 13.83 10.65
C ASN A 115 -2.50 13.47 11.57
N GLY A 116 -2.40 14.09 12.75
CA GLY A 116 -1.49 13.64 13.79
C GLY A 116 -1.71 12.17 14.22
N ARG A 117 -2.96 11.73 14.34
CA ARG A 117 -3.27 10.32 14.65
C ARG A 117 -2.89 9.39 13.49
N ILE A 118 -3.13 9.82 12.25
CA ILE A 118 -2.76 9.05 11.05
C ILE A 118 -1.25 8.86 10.99
N GLU A 119 -0.49 9.93 11.22
CA GLU A 119 0.97 9.87 11.21
C GLU A 119 1.51 8.90 12.25
N ILE A 120 0.95 8.90 13.47
CA ILE A 120 1.31 7.93 14.52
C ILE A 120 1.04 6.50 14.01
N ARG A 121 -0.14 6.23 13.43
CA ARG A 121 -0.47 4.90 12.90
C ARG A 121 0.45 4.46 11.77
N LEU A 122 0.80 5.37 10.85
CA LEU A 122 1.74 5.06 9.76
C LEU A 122 3.14 4.74 10.31
N LYS A 123 3.60 5.46 11.34
CA LYS A 123 4.86 5.18 12.02
C LYS A 123 4.84 3.85 12.79
N GLU A 124 3.74 3.53 13.47
CA GLU A 124 3.53 2.22 14.12
C GLU A 124 3.56 1.08 13.08
N LEU A 125 3.03 1.33 11.89
CA LEU A 125 3.14 0.46 10.72
C LEU A 125 4.51 0.58 10.04
N GLY A 126 5.53 1.12 10.71
CA GLY A 126 6.91 1.25 10.26
C GLY A 126 7.10 1.89 8.89
N PHE A 127 6.20 2.76 8.47
CA PHE A 127 6.39 3.60 7.30
C PHE A 127 7.16 4.85 7.70
N SER A 128 8.13 5.22 6.86
CA SER A 128 8.89 6.46 6.98
C SER A 128 8.76 7.23 5.65
N GLY A 129 9.08 8.52 5.62
CA GLY A 129 8.78 9.36 4.44
C GLY A 129 7.32 9.84 4.37
N ILE A 130 6.80 10.31 5.49
CA ILE A 130 5.48 10.95 5.59
C ILE A 130 5.69 12.46 5.53
N ASP A 131 5.25 13.08 4.44
CA ASP A 131 5.30 14.53 4.24
C ASP A 131 3.90 15.12 4.47
N ARG A 132 3.81 16.25 5.18
CA ARG A 132 2.55 16.95 5.42
C ARG A 132 2.36 18.07 4.40
N VAL A 133 1.16 18.16 3.84
CA VAL A 133 0.79 19.20 2.88
C VAL A 133 -0.45 19.92 3.37
N VAL A 134 -0.33 21.22 3.66
CA VAL A 134 -1.48 22.02 4.09
C VAL A 134 -2.17 22.60 2.87
N ASN A 135 -3.36 22.07 2.58
CA ASN A 135 -4.27 22.53 1.54
C ASN A 135 -5.06 23.77 1.99
N LYS A 136 -5.60 24.52 1.03
CA LYS A 136 -6.50 25.67 1.27
C LYS A 136 -5.89 26.80 2.13
N THR A 137 -4.57 26.98 2.10
CA THR A 137 -3.84 27.98 2.88
C THR A 137 -3.83 29.40 2.29
N GLY A 138 -4.49 29.63 1.15
CA GLY A 138 -4.49 30.92 0.46
C GLY A 138 -5.90 31.46 0.19
N ASN A 139 -6.02 32.80 0.07
CA ASN A 139 -7.25 33.51 -0.32
C ASN A 139 -7.62 33.34 -1.82
N GLY A 140 -7.24 32.22 -2.45
CA GLY A 140 -7.48 31.94 -3.87
C GLY A 140 -6.65 32.75 -4.88
N LYS A 141 -5.71 33.61 -4.43
CA LYS A 141 -4.96 34.54 -5.30
C LYS A 141 -3.53 34.11 -5.67
N SER A 142 -2.91 33.19 -4.91
CA SER A 142 -1.50 32.78 -5.08
C SER A 142 -1.27 31.27 -5.22
N GLY A 143 -2.35 30.47 -5.19
CA GLY A 143 -2.30 29.03 -5.46
C GLY A 143 -2.79 28.70 -6.86
N PHE A 144 -2.86 27.41 -7.21
CA PHE A 144 -3.61 27.00 -8.40
C PHE A 144 -5.02 27.60 -8.33
N PRO A 145 -5.50 28.27 -9.40
CA PRO A 145 -6.82 28.87 -9.38
C PRO A 145 -7.85 27.81 -8.95
N LEU A 146 -8.76 28.18 -8.06
CA LEU A 146 -9.91 27.37 -7.69
C LEU A 146 -10.74 27.12 -8.96
N VAL A 147 -10.49 26.01 -9.65
CA VAL A 147 -11.25 25.67 -10.83
C VAL A 147 -12.49 24.91 -10.39
N ALA A 148 -13.57 25.67 -10.15
CA ALA A 148 -14.89 25.06 -10.12
C ALA A 148 -15.14 24.35 -11.46
N GLY A 149 -15.42 23.05 -11.43
CA GLY A 149 -15.88 22.33 -12.63
C GLY A 149 -14.85 21.60 -13.49
N LEU A 150 -13.67 21.25 -12.95
CA LEU A 150 -12.74 20.30 -13.59
C LEU A 150 -13.26 18.85 -13.51
N TYR A 151 -14.36 18.58 -14.20
CA TYR A 151 -14.89 17.22 -14.36
C TYR A 151 -14.53 16.71 -15.76
N GLY A 152 -13.80 15.60 -15.80
CA GLY A 152 -13.42 14.88 -17.03
C GLY A 152 -11.97 15.11 -17.48
N ILE A 153 -11.37 14.04 -18.01
CA ILE A 153 -9.95 13.95 -18.43
C ILE A 153 -9.55 15.08 -19.39
N ASN A 154 -10.42 15.47 -20.32
CA ASN A 154 -10.09 16.48 -21.32
C ASN A 154 -9.98 17.90 -20.72
N LYS A 155 -10.86 18.24 -19.76
CA LYS A 155 -10.80 19.52 -19.07
C LYS A 155 -9.58 19.58 -18.14
N MET A 156 -9.26 18.46 -17.49
CA MET A 156 -8.06 18.32 -16.66
C MET A 156 -6.77 18.49 -17.49
N ARG A 157 -6.67 17.82 -18.66
CA ARG A 157 -5.53 17.98 -19.57
C ARG A 157 -5.38 19.41 -20.06
N ALA A 158 -6.45 20.02 -20.57
CA ALA A 158 -6.40 21.40 -21.05
C ALA A 158 -5.98 22.39 -19.95
N TYR A 159 -6.36 22.14 -18.70
CA TYR A 159 -5.92 22.92 -17.54
C TYR A 159 -4.45 22.69 -17.22
N ILE A 160 -3.99 21.44 -17.17
CA ILE A 160 -2.59 21.09 -16.94
C ILE A 160 -1.70 21.70 -18.03
N ASP A 161 -2.10 21.60 -19.29
CA ASP A 161 -1.35 22.17 -20.42
C ASP A 161 -1.27 23.70 -20.34
N ARG A 162 -2.39 24.35 -19.98
CA ARG A 162 -2.45 25.82 -19.79
C ARG A 162 -1.53 26.30 -18.67
N HIS A 163 -1.40 25.52 -17.60
CA HIS A 163 -0.60 25.87 -16.43
C HIS A 163 0.72 25.08 -16.36
N LYS A 164 1.13 24.45 -17.46
CA LYS A 164 2.33 23.63 -17.55
C LYS A 164 3.59 24.31 -16.99
N PRO A 165 3.86 25.61 -17.23
CA PRO A 165 5.03 26.29 -16.66
C PRO A 165 5.04 26.31 -15.12
N VAL A 166 3.86 26.37 -14.49
CA VAL A 166 3.72 26.35 -13.03
C VAL A 166 3.97 24.92 -12.50
N PHE A 167 3.44 23.90 -13.20
CA PHE A 167 3.69 22.50 -12.85
C PHE A 167 5.17 22.12 -13.03
N ASP A 168 5.79 22.52 -14.14
CA ASP A 168 7.20 22.25 -14.45
C ASP A 168 8.15 22.95 -13.46
N ALA A 169 7.74 24.08 -12.86
CA ALA A 169 8.49 24.76 -11.80
C ALA A 169 8.39 24.07 -10.44
N LEU A 170 7.33 23.27 -10.19
CA LEU A 170 7.13 22.52 -8.94
C LEU A 170 7.88 21.17 -8.91
N ILE A 171 8.32 20.68 -10.07
CA ILE A 171 9.01 19.38 -10.22
C ILE A 171 10.56 19.55 -10.19
N ARG A 172 11.08 20.77 -10.04
CA ARG A 172 12.51 21.07 -9.87
C ARG A 172 12.88 21.21 -8.40
#